data_AF-A0A2P8CBW9-F1
#
_entry.id   AF-A0A2P8CBW9-F1
#
_cell.length_a   1.000
_cell.length_b   1.000
_cell.length_c   1.000
_cell.angle_alpha   90.00
_cell.angle_beta   90.00
_cell.angle_gamma   90.00
#
_symmetry.space_group_name_H-M   'P 1'
#
loop_
_entity.id
_entity.type
_entity.pdbx_description
1 polymer ?
#
loop_
_entity_poly.entity_id
_entity_poly.type
_entity_poly.pdbx_seq_one_letter_code
_entity_poly.pdbx_strand_id
1 'polypeptide(L)'
;MKKRHFPIQFSLLLALLVITTFSCQENTKKENSGSFYTIPFADIIGHQQEVKLSELASDVQFVQLENAKDALLGHFENIELTKNYIFVMCWKQPILQFSRSGKFIKDIGRIGKGPDEYTACMKMSVDEKNKRIYLQIADQGKMMVLNFDGKYVRTIANPAMESFINFWTWSRDSMQVSYFEPVIGNERFVFIEHNEKGDTLQGVPNHNFRSANEQADPFRTLPYKEQNFTYRFENKLHMKGNYNDTVYSYDENNHIVPKFFIDLGKHKLPADLIYERKWTRPMPGDLCWVGVHETNRYVFIPYGYHFDPNKPKTKNENLAYVLYDKQTQKGVAIKETKQGGFINDITGGPDFRPTYTNDSTAVMLVSALDMKQYLESDAFKNQEVKFPERKKKLEELSKTIKEDDNTILVVAKVK
;
A
#
# COMPACT_ATOMS: atom_id res chain seq x y z
N MET A 1 -71.65 35.66 45.37
CA MET A 1 -70.28 35.19 45.70
C MET A 1 -69.53 34.91 44.41
N LYS A 2 -68.53 35.73 44.08
CA LYS A 2 -67.87 35.76 42.77
C LYS A 2 -66.88 34.59 42.62
N LYS A 3 -67.07 33.79 41.57
CA LYS A 3 -66.04 32.90 41.01
C LYS A 3 -64.85 33.74 40.53
N ARG A 4 -63.62 33.30 40.81
CA ARG A 4 -62.45 33.66 40.01
C ARG A 4 -61.72 32.38 39.61
N HIS A 5 -61.69 32.17 38.31
CA HIS A 5 -60.93 31.16 37.59
C HIS A 5 -59.43 31.43 37.72
N PHE A 6 -58.67 30.38 38.02
CA PHE A 6 -57.26 30.28 37.63
C PHE A 6 -56.94 28.79 37.37
N PRO A 7 -57.05 28.34 36.10
CA PRO A 7 -56.15 27.29 35.66
C PRO A 7 -55.74 27.55 34.21
N ILE A 8 -54.87 28.54 33.95
CA ILE A 8 -54.37 28.79 32.58
C ILE A 8 -52.86 29.05 32.56
N GLN A 9 -52.25 29.54 33.65
CA GLN A 9 -50.82 29.90 33.62
C GLN A 9 -49.84 28.71 33.78
N PHE A 10 -50.24 27.59 34.37
CA PHE A 10 -49.32 26.44 34.54
C PHE A 10 -49.23 25.55 33.28
N SER A 11 -50.32 25.45 32.51
CA SER A 11 -50.32 24.67 31.26
C SER A 11 -49.61 25.39 30.11
N LEU A 12 -49.56 26.72 30.13
CA LEU A 12 -48.80 27.51 29.15
C LEU A 12 -47.28 27.46 29.40
N LEU A 13 -46.84 27.30 30.65
CA LEU A 13 -45.41 27.14 30.97
C LEU A 13 -44.87 25.76 30.56
N LEU A 14 -45.70 24.70 30.64
CA LEU A 14 -45.32 23.37 30.16
C LEU A 14 -45.37 23.28 28.63
N ALA A 15 -46.27 24.02 27.97
CA ALA A 15 -46.33 24.11 26.52
C ALA A 15 -45.19 24.93 25.91
N LEU A 16 -44.62 25.90 26.64
CA LEU A 16 -43.45 26.66 26.17
C LEU A 16 -42.12 25.89 26.30
N LEU A 17 -42.04 24.88 27.19
CA LEU A 17 -40.83 24.06 27.37
C LEU A 17 -40.72 22.89 26.37
N VAL A 18 -41.80 22.57 25.66
CA VAL A 18 -41.86 21.50 24.66
C VAL A 18 -41.61 22.03 23.23
N ILE A 19 -41.62 23.35 23.02
CA ILE A 19 -41.45 23.96 21.69
C ILE A 19 -40.00 24.39 21.39
N THR A 20 -39.08 24.33 22.37
CA THR A 20 -37.66 24.67 22.14
C THR A 20 -36.76 23.47 21.80
N THR A 21 -37.31 22.28 21.54
CA THR A 21 -36.53 21.09 21.09
C THR A 21 -36.70 20.77 19.60
N PHE A 22 -37.45 21.58 18.84
CA PHE A 22 -37.62 21.46 17.40
C PHE A 22 -36.98 22.63 16.64
N SER A 23 -35.67 22.84 16.82
CA SER A 23 -34.91 23.69 15.88
C SER A 23 -33.41 23.43 15.97
N CYS A 24 -32.99 22.42 15.21
CA CYS A 24 -31.75 22.35 14.43
C CYS A 24 -31.59 20.89 13.96
N GLN A 25 -32.48 20.45 13.07
CA GLN A 25 -32.03 19.55 12.02
C GLN A 25 -31.39 20.41 10.95
N GLU A 26 -30.19 20.92 11.26
CA GLU A 26 -29.25 21.12 10.17
C GLU A 26 -29.01 19.74 9.59
N ASN A 27 -29.50 19.54 8.37
CA ASN A 27 -28.94 18.56 7.45
C ASN A 27 -27.50 19.00 7.16
N THR A 28 -26.62 18.86 8.16
CA THR A 28 -25.23 18.59 7.90
C THR A 28 -25.26 17.23 7.21
N LYS A 29 -25.20 17.27 5.88
CA LYS A 29 -24.33 16.31 5.19
C LYS A 29 -23.01 16.39 5.95
N LYS A 30 -22.82 15.48 6.91
CA LYS A 30 -21.50 15.11 7.37
C LYS A 30 -20.81 14.65 6.10
N GLU A 31 -20.04 15.56 5.52
CA GLU A 31 -18.90 15.15 4.72
C GLU A 31 -18.12 14.20 5.63
N ASN A 32 -18.18 12.92 5.28
CA ASN A 32 -17.44 11.88 5.96
C ASN A 32 -15.95 12.15 5.70
N SER A 33 -15.33 13.03 6.49
CA SER A 33 -13.92 12.85 6.82
C SER A 33 -13.84 11.46 7.46
N GLY A 34 -13.34 10.46 6.73
CA GLY A 34 -13.47 9.04 7.07
C GLY A 34 -13.22 8.76 8.55
N SER A 35 -14.28 8.39 9.28
CA SER A 35 -14.20 8.07 10.70
C SER A 35 -13.26 6.89 10.92
N PHE A 36 -12.37 7.00 11.90
CA PHE A 36 -11.49 5.89 12.29
C PHE A 36 -12.28 4.60 12.54
N TYR A 37 -11.79 3.47 12.02
CA TYR A 37 -12.41 2.16 12.18
C TYR A 37 -11.38 1.03 12.39
N THR A 38 -11.86 -0.11 12.87
CA THR A 38 -11.04 -1.31 13.10
C THR A 38 -11.39 -2.39 12.09
N ILE A 39 -10.36 -3.02 11.52
CA ILE A 39 -10.47 -4.24 10.72
C ILE A 39 -10.15 -5.42 11.66
N PRO A 40 -11.13 -6.29 11.99
CA PRO A 40 -10.93 -7.38 12.95
C PRO A 40 -10.17 -8.56 12.31
N PHE A 41 -8.89 -8.34 11.97
CA PHE A 41 -8.09 -9.30 11.21
C PHE A 41 -8.03 -10.68 11.87
N ALA A 42 -7.80 -10.73 13.19
CA ALA A 42 -7.70 -11.98 13.94
C ALA A 42 -8.96 -12.86 13.82
N ASP A 43 -10.15 -12.24 13.75
CA ASP A 43 -11.41 -12.95 13.60
C ASP A 43 -11.63 -13.41 12.15
N ILE A 44 -11.23 -12.57 11.18
CA ILE A 44 -11.42 -12.83 9.75
C ILE A 44 -10.60 -14.04 9.30
N ILE A 45 -9.34 -14.17 9.74
CA ILE A 45 -8.44 -15.24 9.29
C ILE A 45 -8.80 -16.63 9.80
N GLY A 46 -9.71 -16.74 10.78
CA GLY A 46 -10.20 -18.02 11.28
C GLY A 46 -10.99 -18.84 10.25
N HIS A 47 -11.53 -18.19 9.21
CA HIS A 47 -12.36 -18.84 8.20
C HIS A 47 -11.95 -18.40 6.80
N GLN A 48 -11.26 -19.30 6.10
CA GLN A 48 -10.82 -19.06 4.73
C GLN A 48 -11.84 -19.56 3.70
N GLN A 49 -12.01 -18.81 2.63
CA GLN A 49 -12.84 -19.23 1.49
C GLN A 49 -12.25 -18.77 0.16
N GLU A 50 -12.72 -19.39 -0.91
CA GLU A 50 -12.42 -18.97 -2.28
C GLU A 50 -13.28 -17.76 -2.64
N VAL A 51 -12.67 -16.75 -3.26
CA VAL A 51 -13.37 -15.53 -3.70
C VAL A 51 -13.08 -15.30 -5.16
N LYS A 52 -14.13 -15.09 -5.95
CA LYS A 52 -13.99 -14.80 -7.38
C LYS A 52 -13.63 -13.34 -7.60
N LEU A 53 -12.70 -13.08 -8.52
CA LEU A 53 -12.32 -11.72 -8.89
C LEU A 53 -13.51 -10.94 -9.45
N SER A 54 -14.44 -11.60 -10.13
CA SER A 54 -15.68 -10.96 -10.62
C SER A 54 -16.63 -10.47 -9.53
N GLU A 55 -16.42 -10.82 -8.26
CA GLU A 55 -17.17 -10.27 -7.13
C GLU A 55 -16.74 -8.83 -6.82
N LEU A 56 -15.44 -8.53 -6.93
CA LEU A 56 -14.85 -7.23 -6.57
C LEU A 56 -14.41 -6.38 -7.76
N ALA A 57 -14.15 -6.97 -8.93
CA ALA A 57 -13.69 -6.28 -10.13
C ALA A 57 -14.74 -6.32 -11.26
N SER A 58 -14.79 -5.23 -12.03
CA SER A 58 -15.64 -5.09 -13.21
C SER A 58 -14.89 -5.43 -14.51
N ASP A 59 -13.58 -5.21 -14.53
CA ASP A 59 -12.72 -5.45 -15.68
C ASP A 59 -11.32 -5.88 -15.25
N VAL A 60 -10.66 -6.65 -16.12
CA VAL A 60 -9.28 -7.09 -15.95
C VAL A 60 -8.57 -6.97 -17.28
N GLN A 61 -7.46 -6.25 -17.29
CA GLN A 61 -6.65 -5.99 -18.48
C GLN A 61 -5.23 -6.50 -18.27
N PHE A 62 -4.64 -7.02 -19.34
CA PHE A 62 -3.24 -7.45 -19.36
C PHE A 62 -2.46 -6.45 -20.19
N VAL A 63 -1.50 -5.78 -19.55
CA VAL A 63 -0.64 -4.78 -20.19
C VAL A 63 0.77 -5.35 -20.23
N GLN A 64 1.17 -5.85 -21.40
CA GLN A 64 2.55 -6.28 -21.64
C GLN A 64 3.43 -5.05 -21.87
N LEU A 65 4.44 -4.88 -21.02
CA LEU A 65 5.44 -3.84 -21.23
C LEU A 65 6.30 -4.20 -22.44
N GLU A 66 6.56 -3.22 -23.29
CA GLU A 66 7.30 -3.40 -24.54
C GLU A 66 8.68 -4.01 -24.30
N ASN A 67 8.98 -5.10 -24.98
CA ASN A 67 10.24 -5.83 -24.85
C ASN A 67 11.24 -5.43 -25.94
N ALA A 68 11.62 -4.14 -25.95
CA ALA A 68 12.65 -3.59 -26.85
C ALA A 68 13.98 -3.45 -26.11
N LYS A 69 15.10 -3.40 -26.85
CA LYS A 69 16.45 -3.27 -26.28
C LYS A 69 16.59 -2.09 -25.30
N ASP A 70 15.96 -0.98 -25.62
CA ASP A 70 16.00 0.25 -24.82
C ASP A 70 14.95 0.27 -23.69
N ALA A 71 14.11 -0.77 -23.59
CA ALA A 71 13.01 -0.89 -22.65
C ALA A 71 13.14 -2.11 -21.72
N LEU A 72 14.28 -2.81 -21.74
CA LEU A 72 14.51 -4.00 -20.92
C LEU A 72 14.46 -3.66 -19.43
N LEU A 73 13.65 -4.40 -18.68
CA LEU A 73 13.54 -4.23 -17.25
C LEU A 73 14.72 -4.91 -16.53
N GLY A 74 15.43 -4.16 -15.68
CA GLY A 74 16.42 -4.72 -14.78
C GLY A 74 15.80 -5.39 -13.56
N HIS A 75 16.53 -5.42 -12.43
CA HIS A 75 15.97 -5.82 -11.14
C HIS A 75 14.82 -4.86 -10.80
N PHE A 76 13.60 -5.36 -10.98
CA PHE A 76 12.36 -4.61 -10.93
C PHE A 76 11.94 -4.41 -9.47
N GLU A 77 11.77 -3.16 -9.07
CA GLU A 77 11.51 -2.83 -7.67
C GLU A 77 10.14 -2.18 -7.45
N ASN A 78 9.69 -1.28 -8.33
CA ASN A 78 8.50 -0.48 -8.07
C ASN A 78 7.83 0.04 -9.37
N ILE A 79 6.50 0.19 -9.34
CA ILE A 79 5.72 0.91 -10.35
C ILE A 79 4.94 2.07 -9.72
N GLU A 80 4.79 3.14 -10.48
CA GLU A 80 3.83 4.21 -10.18
C GLU A 80 2.93 4.46 -11.38
N LEU A 81 1.61 4.51 -11.16
CA LEU A 81 0.62 4.72 -12.18
C LEU A 81 0.06 6.14 -12.13
N THR A 82 0.07 6.79 -13.28
CA THR A 82 -0.63 8.05 -13.51
C THR A 82 -1.82 7.83 -14.44
N LYS A 83 -2.61 8.86 -14.70
CA LYS A 83 -3.68 8.81 -15.70
C LYS A 83 -3.15 8.36 -17.08
N ASN A 84 -1.96 8.80 -17.46
CA ASN A 84 -1.44 8.64 -18.82
C ASN A 84 -0.22 7.71 -18.95
N TYR A 85 0.48 7.43 -17.86
CA TYR A 85 1.78 6.75 -17.89
C TYR A 85 1.91 5.69 -16.79
N ILE A 86 2.77 4.72 -17.07
CA ILE A 86 3.32 3.75 -16.12
C ILE A 86 4.79 4.12 -15.96
N PHE A 87 5.22 4.42 -14.75
CA PHE A 87 6.64 4.60 -14.43
C PHE A 87 7.17 3.34 -13.76
N VAL A 88 8.31 2.85 -14.22
CA VAL A 88 8.96 1.66 -13.68
C VAL A 88 10.33 2.03 -13.13
N MET A 89 10.57 1.70 -11.86
CA MET A 89 11.84 1.88 -11.19
C MET A 89 12.62 0.56 -11.18
N CYS A 90 13.82 0.60 -11.76
CA CYS A 90 14.81 -0.47 -11.71
C CYS A 90 16.08 0.09 -11.04
N TRP A 91 16.56 -0.57 -9.99
CA TRP A 91 17.53 -0.02 -9.01
C TRP A 91 18.71 0.77 -9.62
N LYS A 92 19.42 0.20 -10.61
CA LYS A 92 20.59 0.82 -11.28
C LYS A 92 20.33 1.17 -12.75
N GLN A 93 19.09 1.54 -13.06
CA GLN A 93 18.68 1.99 -14.39
C GLN A 93 17.94 3.34 -14.31
N PRO A 94 17.86 4.08 -15.42
CA PRO A 94 16.92 5.18 -15.53
C PRO A 94 15.50 4.74 -15.17
N ILE A 95 14.66 5.67 -14.71
CA ILE A 95 13.24 5.36 -14.55
C ILE A 95 12.63 5.23 -15.95
N LEU A 96 12.00 4.10 -16.22
CA LEU A 96 11.41 3.82 -17.53
C LEU A 96 9.97 4.34 -17.57
N GLN A 97 9.66 5.17 -18.57
CA GLN A 97 8.30 5.65 -18.80
C GLN A 97 7.65 4.85 -19.92
N PHE A 98 6.48 4.27 -19.62
CA PHE A 98 5.63 3.60 -20.57
C PHE A 98 4.27 4.30 -20.67
N SER A 99 3.61 4.15 -21.82
CA SER A 99 2.19 4.46 -21.98
C SER A 99 1.33 3.49 -21.18
N ARG A 100 0.05 3.84 -20.94
CA ARG A 100 -0.91 2.91 -20.30
C ARG A 100 -1.14 1.60 -21.05
N SER A 101 -0.80 1.53 -22.34
CA SER A 101 -0.86 0.30 -23.15
C SER A 101 0.44 -0.51 -23.14
N GLY A 102 1.45 -0.08 -22.37
CA GLY A 102 2.73 -0.80 -22.23
C GLY A 102 3.78 -0.44 -23.28
N LYS A 103 3.52 0.50 -24.20
CA LYS A 103 4.55 0.99 -25.13
C LYS A 103 5.58 1.85 -24.42
N PHE A 104 6.85 1.59 -24.67
CA PHE A 104 7.96 2.38 -24.13
C PHE A 104 7.94 3.78 -24.75
N ILE A 105 8.19 4.79 -23.92
CA ILE A 105 8.19 6.20 -24.34
C ILE A 105 9.59 6.76 -24.27
N LYS A 106 10.22 6.71 -23.08
CA LYS A 106 11.55 7.27 -22.82
C LYS A 106 12.07 6.84 -21.45
N ASP A 107 13.35 7.11 -21.26
CA ASP A 107 13.98 7.17 -19.94
C ASP A 107 13.70 8.52 -19.25
N ILE A 108 13.57 8.48 -17.93
CA ILE A 108 13.54 9.65 -17.05
C ILE A 108 14.81 9.63 -16.20
N GLY A 109 15.62 10.68 -16.37
CA GLY A 109 16.92 10.80 -15.71
C GLY A 109 17.99 9.93 -16.37
N ARG A 110 19.19 9.92 -15.78
CA ARG A 110 20.34 9.15 -16.28
C ARG A 110 21.13 8.57 -15.14
N ILE A 111 21.69 7.38 -15.36
CA ILE A 111 22.59 6.75 -14.41
C ILE A 111 24.00 7.28 -14.59
N GLY A 112 24.62 7.72 -13.50
CA GLY A 112 25.99 8.23 -13.51
C GLY A 112 26.33 9.02 -12.25
N LYS A 113 27.42 9.78 -12.32
CA LYS A 113 27.96 10.60 -11.22
C LYS A 113 28.00 12.10 -11.55
N GLY A 114 27.43 12.49 -12.69
CA GLY A 114 27.25 13.90 -13.04
C GLY A 114 26.28 14.62 -12.09
N PRO A 115 26.25 15.96 -12.13
CA PRO A 115 25.42 16.77 -11.24
C PRO A 115 23.90 16.52 -11.39
N ASP A 116 23.46 16.11 -12.58
CA ASP A 116 22.06 15.82 -12.92
C ASP A 116 21.79 14.31 -13.07
N GLU A 117 22.74 13.47 -12.64
CA GLU A 117 22.70 12.01 -12.74
C GLU A 117 22.65 11.37 -11.35
N TYR A 118 22.19 10.11 -11.29
CA TYR A 118 22.15 9.36 -10.04
C TYR A 118 22.73 7.95 -10.21
N THR A 119 23.26 7.36 -9.15
CA THR A 119 23.94 6.06 -9.22
C THR A 119 22.97 4.89 -9.06
N ALA A 120 21.97 5.07 -8.22
CA ALA A 120 20.91 4.09 -7.96
C ALA A 120 19.70 4.78 -7.32
N CYS A 121 18.50 4.29 -7.67
CA CYS A 121 17.25 4.74 -7.08
C CYS A 121 16.70 3.68 -6.12
N MET A 122 16.53 4.03 -4.84
CA MET A 122 16.00 3.15 -3.80
C MET A 122 14.48 3.22 -3.69
N LYS A 123 13.91 4.40 -3.97
CA LYS A 123 12.46 4.63 -3.92
C LYS A 123 12.07 5.74 -4.88
N MET A 124 10.95 5.53 -5.57
CA MET A 124 10.33 6.49 -6.47
C MET A 124 9.00 6.96 -5.88
N SER A 125 8.64 8.22 -6.12
CA SER A 125 7.29 8.75 -5.90
C SER A 125 6.93 9.71 -7.01
N VAL A 126 5.66 9.71 -7.43
CA VAL A 126 5.19 10.53 -8.55
C VAL A 126 4.16 11.55 -8.08
N ASP A 127 4.43 12.82 -8.37
CA ASP A 127 3.47 13.92 -8.27
C ASP A 127 2.93 14.20 -9.69
N GLU A 128 1.81 13.58 -10.01
CA GLU A 128 1.18 13.72 -11.32
C GLU A 128 0.70 15.16 -11.58
N LYS A 129 0.17 15.83 -10.56
CA LYS A 129 -0.38 17.19 -10.67
C LYS A 129 0.68 18.17 -11.14
N ASN A 130 1.86 18.13 -10.53
CA ASN A 130 2.97 19.03 -10.88
C ASN A 130 3.94 18.42 -11.89
N LYS A 131 3.68 17.20 -12.39
CA LYS A 131 4.56 16.45 -13.29
C LYS A 131 5.98 16.36 -12.74
N ARG A 132 6.12 15.86 -11.51
CA ARG A 132 7.40 15.66 -10.82
C ARG A 132 7.58 14.21 -10.41
N ILE A 133 8.82 13.76 -10.43
CA ILE A 133 9.24 12.43 -9.99
C ILE A 133 10.32 12.64 -8.93
N TYR A 134 10.11 12.06 -7.77
CA TYR A 134 10.99 12.14 -6.61
C TYR A 134 11.72 10.82 -6.44
N LEU A 135 13.04 10.88 -6.44
CA LEU A 135 13.93 9.71 -6.39
C LEU A 135 14.78 9.76 -5.13
N GLN A 136 14.63 8.78 -4.24
CA GLN A 136 15.56 8.58 -3.14
C GLN A 136 16.83 7.90 -3.67
N ILE A 137 17.97 8.59 -3.58
CA ILE A 137 19.25 8.10 -4.10
C ILE A 137 20.02 7.36 -2.99
N ALA A 138 20.52 6.15 -3.30
CA ALA A 138 21.10 5.22 -2.33
C ALA A 138 22.33 5.77 -1.56
N ASP A 139 23.17 6.57 -2.19
CA ASP A 139 24.52 6.91 -1.72
C ASP A 139 24.68 8.39 -1.33
N GLN A 140 23.60 9.18 -1.36
CA GLN A 140 23.71 10.63 -1.23
C GLN A 140 22.94 11.27 -0.09
N GLY A 141 22.08 10.54 0.63
CA GLY A 141 21.23 11.17 1.64
C GLY A 141 20.41 12.32 1.05
N LYS A 142 19.95 12.14 -0.19
CA LYS A 142 19.31 13.18 -0.99
C LYS A 142 18.15 12.58 -1.78
N MET A 143 17.16 13.43 -2.01
CA MET A 143 16.08 13.15 -2.94
C MET A 143 16.28 14.01 -4.19
N MET A 144 16.43 13.37 -5.35
CA MET A 144 16.49 14.06 -6.63
C MET A 144 15.07 14.24 -7.18
N VAL A 145 14.78 15.44 -7.68
CA VAL A 145 13.50 15.77 -8.30
C VAL A 145 13.70 15.95 -9.79
N LEU A 146 12.99 15.16 -10.58
CA LEU A 146 12.94 15.24 -12.04
C LEU A 146 11.55 15.68 -12.50
N ASN A 147 11.43 16.17 -13.72
CA ASN A 147 10.14 16.35 -14.38
C ASN A 147 9.81 15.17 -15.31
N PHE A 148 8.59 15.14 -15.87
CA PHE A 148 8.15 14.08 -16.80
C PHE A 148 8.87 14.11 -18.17
N ASP A 149 9.68 15.14 -18.44
CA ASP A 149 10.57 15.20 -19.60
C ASP A 149 11.95 14.61 -19.31
N GLY A 150 12.15 14.06 -18.10
CA GLY A 150 13.40 13.44 -17.66
C GLY A 150 14.48 14.47 -17.29
N LYS A 151 14.13 15.75 -17.16
CA LYS A 151 15.07 16.81 -16.80
C LYS A 151 15.15 16.99 -15.28
N TYR A 152 16.36 17.20 -14.81
CA TYR A 152 16.64 17.61 -13.45
C TYR A 152 15.92 18.91 -13.10
N VAL A 153 15.33 18.95 -11.90
CA VAL A 153 14.67 20.14 -11.36
C VAL A 153 15.45 20.68 -10.17
N ARG A 154 15.69 19.83 -9.16
CA ARG A 154 16.44 20.17 -7.94
C ARG A 154 16.79 18.91 -7.14
N THR A 155 17.61 19.09 -6.11
CA THR A 155 17.91 18.08 -5.11
C THR A 155 17.51 18.59 -3.74
N ILE A 156 16.83 17.75 -2.97
CA ILE A 156 16.44 18.00 -1.58
C ILE A 156 17.42 17.23 -0.69
N ALA A 157 18.17 17.95 0.14
CA ALA A 157 19.08 17.35 1.10
C ALA A 157 18.32 16.93 2.36
N ASN A 158 18.75 15.86 3.01
CA ASN A 158 18.26 15.53 4.35
C ASN A 158 19.41 15.62 5.35
N PRO A 159 19.49 16.72 6.13
CA PRO A 159 20.49 16.84 7.17
C PRO A 159 20.22 15.88 8.36
N ALA A 160 19.02 15.34 8.49
CA ALA A 160 18.58 14.50 9.61
C ALA A 160 18.72 12.99 9.34
N MET A 161 19.73 12.55 8.59
CA MET A 161 20.09 11.13 8.50
C MET A 161 20.56 10.61 9.87
N GLU A 162 19.61 10.26 10.73
CA GLU A 162 19.88 9.66 12.03
C GLU A 162 19.99 8.12 11.96
N SER A 163 19.54 7.49 10.86
CA SER A 163 19.56 6.02 10.68
C SER A 163 19.82 5.60 9.23
N PHE A 164 20.51 4.47 9.06
CA PHE A 164 20.87 3.85 7.77
C PHE A 164 19.67 3.18 7.08
N ILE A 165 18.57 2.93 7.81
CA ILE A 165 17.38 2.22 7.31
C ILE A 165 16.21 3.20 7.32
N ASN A 166 16.20 4.10 6.34
CA ASN A 166 15.11 5.05 6.14
C ASN A 166 14.62 5.09 4.70
N PHE A 167 13.30 5.16 4.51
CA PHE A 167 12.67 5.32 3.21
C PHE A 167 12.00 6.67 3.12
N TRP A 168 12.28 7.42 2.05
CA TRP A 168 11.72 8.75 1.85
C TRP A 168 10.71 8.74 0.74
N THR A 169 9.58 9.38 1.00
CA THR A 169 8.46 9.39 0.08
C THR A 169 7.98 10.83 -0.02
N TRP A 170 7.73 11.29 -1.24
CA TRP A 170 7.04 12.57 -1.43
C TRP A 170 5.65 12.46 -0.79
N SER A 171 5.25 13.44 0.02
CA SER A 171 3.95 13.44 0.71
C SER A 171 2.93 14.36 0.06
N ARG A 172 3.21 15.67 0.00
CA ARG A 172 2.43 16.69 -0.69
C ARG A 172 3.32 17.87 -1.03
N ASP A 173 2.94 18.66 -2.03
CA ASP A 173 3.61 19.90 -2.38
C ASP A 173 5.15 19.73 -2.44
N SER A 174 5.89 20.45 -1.58
CA SER A 174 7.34 20.33 -1.40
C SER A 174 7.75 19.57 -0.13
N MET A 175 6.82 18.85 0.51
CA MET A 175 7.03 18.09 1.75
C MET A 175 7.40 16.63 1.47
N GLN A 176 8.13 16.03 2.41
CA GLN A 176 8.51 14.62 2.38
C GLN A 176 8.12 13.95 3.69
N VAL A 177 7.87 12.64 3.63
CA VAL A 177 7.80 11.77 4.80
C VAL A 177 9.00 10.83 4.78
N SER A 178 9.73 10.83 5.90
CA SER A 178 10.75 9.85 6.22
C SER A 178 10.15 8.78 7.12
N TYR A 179 10.28 7.51 6.71
CA TYR A 179 10.02 6.35 7.55
C TYR A 179 11.30 5.90 8.23
N PHE A 180 11.23 5.71 9.55
CA PHE A 180 12.28 5.14 10.37
C PHE A 180 11.73 3.87 11.00
N GLU A 181 12.32 2.73 10.65
CA GLU A 181 12.10 1.53 11.44
C GLU A 181 12.74 1.76 12.82
N PRO A 182 12.05 1.49 13.95
CA PRO A 182 12.61 1.59 15.30
C PRO A 182 13.64 0.49 15.59
N VAL A 183 14.74 0.52 14.83
CA VAL A 183 15.80 -0.49 14.76
C VAL A 183 16.71 -0.46 15.98
N ILE A 184 16.86 0.68 16.65
CA ILE A 184 17.61 0.84 17.90
C ILE A 184 16.65 0.75 19.10
N GLY A 185 15.40 1.18 18.91
CA GLY A 185 14.33 1.21 19.89
C GLY A 185 14.39 2.41 20.84
N ASN A 186 15.11 3.47 20.46
CA ASN A 186 15.08 4.78 21.11
C ASN A 186 14.67 5.90 20.14
N GLU A 187 14.35 5.56 18.89
CA GLU A 187 13.86 6.49 17.88
C GLU A 187 12.58 7.14 18.40
N ARG A 188 12.51 8.48 18.29
CA ARG A 188 11.36 9.23 18.80
C ARG A 188 10.11 9.04 17.93
N PHE A 189 10.29 8.85 16.63
CA PHE A 189 9.21 8.80 15.65
C PHE A 189 9.39 7.61 14.70
N VAL A 190 8.28 7.04 14.25
CA VAL A 190 8.25 6.04 13.15
C VAL A 190 8.13 6.75 11.80
N PHE A 191 7.36 7.84 11.75
CA PHE A 191 7.23 8.69 10.57
C PHE A 191 7.50 10.13 10.95
N ILE A 192 8.26 10.84 10.12
CA ILE A 192 8.49 12.28 10.26
C ILE A 192 8.13 12.93 8.94
N GLU A 193 7.24 13.92 9.00
CA GLU A 193 7.08 14.85 7.90
C GLU A 193 8.00 16.05 8.09
N HIS A 194 8.72 16.40 7.03
CA HIS A 194 9.64 17.52 7.02
C HIS A 194 9.56 18.30 5.71
N ASN A 195 10.05 19.54 5.76
CA ASN A 195 10.23 20.36 4.57
C ASN A 195 11.57 20.06 3.87
N GLU A 196 11.85 20.77 2.78
CA GLU A 196 13.09 20.59 1.99
C GLU A 196 14.37 21.01 2.74
N LYS A 197 14.24 21.79 3.83
CA LYS A 197 15.37 22.16 4.69
C LYS A 197 15.66 21.10 5.76
N GLY A 198 14.78 20.12 5.93
CA GLY A 198 14.84 19.12 6.98
C GLY A 198 14.17 19.54 8.29
N ASP A 199 13.42 20.65 8.32
CA ASP A 199 12.67 21.03 9.52
C ASP A 199 11.51 20.05 9.72
N THR A 200 11.48 19.41 10.89
CA THR A 200 10.37 18.54 11.30
C THR A 200 9.10 19.37 11.52
N LEU A 201 8.03 19.00 10.83
CA LEU A 201 6.72 19.65 10.97
C LEU A 201 5.79 18.87 11.90
N GLN A 202 5.82 17.54 11.79
CA GLN A 202 5.01 16.62 12.57
C GLN A 202 5.60 15.20 12.48
N GLY A 203 5.16 14.31 13.35
CA GLY A 203 5.57 12.91 13.29
C GLY A 203 4.65 11.98 14.03
N VAL A 204 4.68 10.71 13.65
CA VAL A 204 3.99 9.62 14.35
C VAL A 204 4.96 9.08 15.39
N PRO A 205 4.63 9.15 16.70
CA PRO A 205 5.53 8.70 17.75
C PRO A 205 5.82 7.21 17.65
N ASN A 206 7.05 6.82 18.01
CA ASN A 206 7.37 5.43 18.27
C ASN A 206 6.79 5.01 19.63
N HIS A 207 6.31 3.78 19.71
CA HIS A 207 5.84 3.16 20.96
C HIS A 207 6.62 1.87 21.31
N ASN A 208 7.51 1.44 20.41
CA ASN A 208 8.39 0.29 20.60
C ASN A 208 9.73 0.73 21.20
N PHE A 209 9.68 1.26 22.42
CA PHE A 209 10.87 1.66 23.15
C PHE A 209 11.54 0.48 23.85
N ARG A 210 12.87 0.52 23.94
CA ARG A 210 13.64 -0.44 24.73
C ARG A 210 14.85 0.19 25.40
N SER A 211 15.32 -0.49 26.45
CA SER A 211 16.51 -0.04 27.19
C SER A 211 17.77 -0.28 26.37
N ALA A 212 18.77 0.60 26.52
CA ALA A 212 20.06 0.49 25.83
C ALA A 212 20.82 -0.82 26.12
N ASN A 213 20.47 -1.52 27.20
CA ASN A 213 21.09 -2.79 27.60
C ASN A 213 20.50 -4.00 26.86
N GLU A 214 19.41 -3.82 26.11
CA GLU A 214 18.91 -4.86 25.22
C GLU A 214 19.70 -4.80 23.91
N GLN A 215 20.37 -5.90 23.55
CA GLN A 215 21.19 -5.97 22.34
C GLN A 215 20.31 -5.78 21.10
N ALA A 216 20.33 -4.57 20.54
CA ALA A 216 19.79 -4.31 19.22
C ALA A 216 20.80 -4.75 18.16
N ASP A 217 20.40 -5.58 17.21
CA ASP A 217 21.19 -5.85 16.00
C ASP A 217 20.50 -5.20 14.80
N PRO A 218 20.99 -4.02 14.34
CA PRO A 218 20.39 -3.30 13.24
C PRO A 218 20.48 -4.03 11.91
N PHE A 219 21.27 -5.09 11.82
CA PHE A 219 21.40 -5.90 10.61
C PHE A 219 20.47 -7.12 10.59
N ARG A 220 19.65 -7.31 11.64
CA ARG A 220 18.67 -8.40 11.74
C ARG A 220 17.23 -7.96 11.48
N THR A 221 17.03 -6.88 10.74
CA THR A 221 15.70 -6.50 10.24
C THR A 221 15.20 -7.51 9.22
N LEU A 222 13.91 -7.85 9.26
CA LEU A 222 13.26 -8.69 8.24
C LEU A 222 12.08 -7.93 7.60
N PRO A 223 12.34 -7.03 6.64
CA PRO A 223 11.27 -6.45 5.85
C PRO A 223 10.67 -7.53 4.94
N TYR A 224 9.34 -7.62 4.93
CA TYR A 224 8.61 -8.44 3.96
C TYR A 224 8.15 -7.55 2.81
N LYS A 225 8.41 -7.98 1.57
CA LYS A 225 8.16 -7.18 0.36
C LYS A 225 6.71 -6.67 0.29
N GLU A 226 5.75 -7.48 0.72
CA GLU A 226 4.32 -7.22 0.65
C GLU A 226 3.79 -6.38 1.83
N GLN A 227 4.61 -6.04 2.84
CA GLN A 227 4.16 -5.19 3.97
C GLN A 227 3.84 -3.75 3.55
N ASN A 228 4.45 -3.27 2.46
CA ASN A 228 4.27 -1.96 1.85
C ASN A 228 4.14 -0.78 2.85
N PHE A 229 5.25 -0.04 3.05
CA PHE A 229 5.30 1.06 4.02
C PHE A 229 4.37 2.24 3.71
N THR A 230 4.09 2.44 2.42
CA THR A 230 3.40 3.63 1.93
C THR A 230 2.59 3.31 0.68
N TYR A 231 1.40 3.90 0.56
CA TYR A 231 0.63 3.85 -0.68
C TYR A 231 -0.11 5.17 -0.90
N ARG A 232 -0.64 5.35 -2.11
CA ARG A 232 -1.47 6.50 -2.49
C ARG A 232 -2.92 6.07 -2.60
N PHE A 233 -3.80 6.88 -2.00
CA PHE A 233 -5.24 6.76 -2.13
C PHE A 233 -5.85 8.15 -1.97
N GLU A 234 -6.79 8.51 -2.84
CA GLU A 234 -7.41 9.85 -2.91
C GLU A 234 -6.37 10.98 -2.96
N ASN A 235 -5.31 10.78 -3.76
CA ASN A 235 -4.16 11.69 -3.88
C ASN A 235 -3.39 11.96 -2.55
N LYS A 236 -3.70 11.25 -1.47
CA LYS A 236 -3.02 11.37 -0.17
C LYS A 236 -2.06 10.22 0.05
N LEU A 237 -0.91 10.52 0.66
CA LEU A 237 0.03 9.51 1.13
C LEU A 237 -0.53 8.85 2.39
N HIS A 238 -0.57 7.52 2.38
CA HIS A 238 -0.91 6.69 3.52
C HIS A 238 0.32 5.92 3.97
N MET A 239 0.44 5.67 5.27
CA MET A 239 1.66 5.18 5.91
C MET A 239 1.36 4.08 6.92
N LYS A 240 2.17 3.01 6.91
CA LYS A 240 2.12 1.93 7.90
C LYS A 240 3.51 1.34 8.09
N GLY A 241 4.01 1.29 9.33
CA GLY A 241 5.30 0.66 9.64
C GLY A 241 5.22 -0.87 9.67
N ASN A 242 6.37 -1.55 9.73
CA ASN A 242 6.44 -3.02 9.80
C ASN A 242 5.76 -3.57 11.05
N TYR A 243 6.11 -3.03 12.21
CA TYR A 243 5.55 -3.42 13.51
C TYR A 243 4.36 -2.55 13.94
N ASN A 244 3.86 -1.70 13.04
CA ASN A 244 2.70 -0.85 13.26
C ASN A 244 1.48 -1.47 12.58
N ASP A 245 0.41 -1.62 13.32
CA ASP A 245 -0.89 -2.14 12.91
C ASP A 245 -1.91 -1.04 12.59
N THR A 246 -1.52 0.22 12.79
CA THR A 246 -2.31 1.41 12.46
C THR A 246 -1.85 2.00 11.14
N VAL A 247 -2.80 2.29 10.25
CA VAL A 247 -2.57 3.05 9.03
C VAL A 247 -2.84 4.53 9.31
N TYR A 248 -1.89 5.39 8.92
CA TYR A 248 -1.97 6.84 9.09
C TYR A 248 -2.15 7.53 7.74
N SER A 249 -2.82 8.68 7.73
CA SER A 249 -2.98 9.54 6.56
C SER A 249 -3.23 10.98 7.01
N TYR A 250 -3.49 11.88 6.06
CA TYR A 250 -3.71 13.29 6.33
C TYR A 250 -5.20 13.63 6.48
N ASP A 251 -5.54 14.37 7.54
CA ASP A 251 -6.85 15.03 7.67
C ASP A 251 -6.99 16.20 6.66
N GLU A 252 -8.05 16.99 6.79
CA GLU A 252 -8.31 18.16 5.93
C GLU A 252 -7.34 19.34 6.21
N ASN A 253 -6.77 19.39 7.40
CA ASN A 253 -5.81 20.41 7.84
C ASN A 253 -4.35 19.98 7.61
N ASN A 254 -4.13 18.84 6.94
CA ASN A 254 -2.82 18.21 6.72
C ASN A 254 -2.12 17.72 8.00
N HIS A 255 -2.85 17.40 9.07
CA HIS A 255 -2.29 16.65 10.20
C HIS A 255 -2.27 15.15 9.89
N ILE A 256 -1.19 14.49 10.27
CA ILE A 256 -1.07 13.03 10.23
C ILE A 256 -1.92 12.46 11.37
N VAL A 257 -2.97 11.73 11.01
CA VAL A 257 -3.93 11.13 11.93
C VAL A 257 -4.10 9.64 11.64
N PRO A 258 -4.44 8.82 12.65
CA PRO A 258 -4.77 7.41 12.42
C PRO A 258 -6.06 7.33 11.59
N LYS A 259 -6.04 6.51 10.53
CA LYS A 259 -7.17 6.28 9.61
C LYS A 259 -7.94 5.01 9.94
N PHE A 260 -7.22 3.90 10.14
CA PHE A 260 -7.82 2.65 10.60
C PHE A 260 -6.77 1.76 11.25
N PHE A 261 -7.24 0.81 12.05
CA PHE A 261 -6.42 -0.15 12.79
C PHE A 261 -6.70 -1.58 12.31
N ILE A 262 -5.65 -2.35 12.06
CA ILE A 262 -5.72 -3.77 11.69
C ILE A 262 -5.51 -4.60 12.96
N ASP A 263 -6.58 -5.10 13.56
CA ASP A 263 -6.51 -5.82 14.82
C ASP A 263 -6.00 -7.25 14.62
N LEU A 264 -4.69 -7.41 14.80
CA LEU A 264 -3.99 -8.69 14.72
C LEU A 264 -4.29 -9.61 15.91
N GLY A 265 -4.88 -9.11 17.01
CA GLY A 265 -5.20 -9.89 18.20
C GLY A 265 -4.02 -10.77 18.66
N LYS A 266 -4.28 -12.08 18.85
CA LYS A 266 -3.27 -13.08 19.25
C LYS A 266 -2.14 -13.30 18.23
N HIS A 267 -2.32 -12.87 16.99
CA HIS A 267 -1.35 -13.02 15.91
C HIS A 267 -0.36 -11.85 15.84
N LYS A 268 -0.54 -10.80 16.65
CA LYS A 268 0.36 -9.64 16.69
C LYS A 268 1.75 -10.05 17.18
N LEU A 269 2.80 -9.65 16.47
CA LEU A 269 4.17 -9.82 16.94
C LEU A 269 4.37 -9.06 18.28
N PRO A 270 4.66 -9.76 19.39
CA PRO A 270 4.98 -9.10 20.65
C PRO A 270 6.22 -8.24 20.54
N ALA A 271 6.23 -7.08 21.21
CA ALA A 271 7.34 -6.12 21.14
C ALA A 271 8.69 -6.71 21.61
N ASP A 272 8.68 -7.79 22.39
CA ASP A 272 9.87 -8.47 22.90
C ASP A 272 10.40 -9.57 21.96
N LEU A 273 9.67 -9.87 20.88
CA LEU A 273 10.04 -10.78 19.79
C LEU A 273 10.38 -10.05 18.48
N ILE A 274 10.31 -8.72 18.46
CA ILE A 274 10.84 -7.89 17.36
C ILE A 274 12.27 -8.33 17.01
N TYR A 275 12.54 -8.50 15.71
CA TYR A 275 13.75 -9.19 15.23
C TYR A 275 15.05 -8.54 15.66
N GLU A 276 15.08 -7.21 15.63
CA GLU A 276 16.22 -6.39 16.01
C GLU A 276 16.49 -6.52 17.52
N ARG A 277 15.46 -6.80 18.32
CA ARG A 277 15.53 -6.76 19.79
C ARG A 277 16.14 -8.02 20.39
N LYS A 278 15.65 -9.22 20.02
CA LYS A 278 16.14 -10.51 20.56
C LYS A 278 15.88 -11.67 19.60
N TRP A 279 16.69 -11.76 18.54
CA TRP A 279 16.62 -12.82 17.53
C TRP A 279 16.89 -14.24 18.05
N THR A 280 17.35 -14.43 19.29
CA THR A 280 17.67 -15.75 19.87
C THR A 280 16.45 -16.46 20.48
N ARG A 281 15.31 -15.78 20.57
CA ARG A 281 14.08 -16.33 21.16
C ARG A 281 13.34 -17.18 20.13
N PRO A 282 12.72 -18.30 20.54
CA PRO A 282 11.86 -19.07 19.66
C PRO A 282 10.66 -18.21 19.24
N MET A 283 10.39 -18.18 17.93
CA MET A 283 9.25 -17.46 17.36
C MET A 283 8.05 -18.41 17.22
N PRO A 284 6.87 -18.10 17.80
CA PRO A 284 5.64 -18.82 17.50
C PRO A 284 5.31 -18.74 16.00
N GLY A 285 4.86 -19.84 15.41
CA GLY A 285 4.64 -19.94 13.96
C GLY A 285 3.35 -19.29 13.45
N ASP A 286 2.49 -18.82 14.33
CA ASP A 286 1.19 -18.22 14.02
C ASP A 286 1.18 -16.68 14.11
N LEU A 287 2.32 -16.07 14.45
CA LEU A 287 2.47 -14.61 14.44
C LEU A 287 2.50 -14.11 13.00
N CYS A 288 1.71 -13.08 12.71
CA CYS A 288 1.49 -12.57 11.37
C CYS A 288 2.09 -11.18 11.19
N TRP A 289 2.66 -10.95 10.01
CA TRP A 289 2.86 -9.61 9.48
C TRP A 289 1.76 -9.30 8.47
N VAL A 290 1.42 -8.01 8.34
CA VAL A 290 0.43 -7.54 7.37
C VAL A 290 0.95 -6.38 6.55
N GLY A 291 0.61 -6.38 5.27
CA GLY A 291 0.67 -5.21 4.41
C GLY A 291 -0.70 -4.60 4.16
N VAL A 292 -0.73 -3.59 3.31
CA VAL A 292 -1.95 -2.85 3.02
C VAL A 292 -1.91 -2.24 1.62
N HIS A 293 -3.00 -2.48 0.88
CA HIS A 293 -3.34 -1.77 -0.33
C HIS A 293 -4.81 -1.36 -0.25
N GLU A 294 -5.11 -0.11 -0.60
CA GLU A 294 -6.45 0.45 -0.46
C GLU A 294 -6.99 0.91 -1.82
N THR A 295 -8.28 0.70 -2.01
CA THR A 295 -9.08 1.22 -3.11
C THR A 295 -10.27 1.99 -2.57
N ASN A 296 -11.09 2.59 -3.44
CA ASN A 296 -12.32 3.29 -3.06
C ASN A 296 -13.24 2.47 -2.14
N ARG A 297 -13.38 1.16 -2.41
CA ARG A 297 -14.28 0.27 -1.68
C ARG A 297 -13.57 -0.76 -0.82
N TYR A 298 -12.42 -1.28 -1.25
CA TYR A 298 -11.79 -2.42 -0.60
C TYR A 298 -10.44 -2.07 0.00
N VAL A 299 -10.11 -2.73 1.11
CA VAL A 299 -8.74 -2.84 1.64
C VAL A 299 -8.27 -4.27 1.40
N PHE A 300 -7.17 -4.41 0.67
CA PHE A 300 -6.47 -5.67 0.46
C PHE A 300 -5.32 -5.75 1.47
N ILE A 301 -5.32 -6.78 2.29
CA ILE A 301 -4.33 -6.98 3.36
C ILE A 301 -3.58 -8.26 3.02
N PRO A 302 -2.46 -8.18 2.25
CA PRO A 302 -1.55 -9.30 2.16
C PRO A 302 -1.00 -9.60 3.55
N TYR A 303 -0.90 -10.88 3.90
CA TYR A 303 -0.29 -11.29 5.16
C TYR A 303 0.52 -12.56 4.98
N GLY A 304 1.45 -12.75 5.88
CA GLY A 304 2.23 -13.97 6.00
C GLY A 304 2.69 -14.15 7.44
N TYR A 305 3.56 -15.12 7.64
CA TYR A 305 3.94 -15.55 8.98
C TYR A 305 5.37 -15.12 9.31
N HIS A 306 5.55 -14.63 10.52
CA HIS A 306 6.87 -14.46 11.10
C HIS A 306 7.54 -15.82 11.28
N PHE A 307 8.85 -15.87 11.10
CA PHE A 307 9.64 -17.09 11.31
C PHE A 307 10.84 -16.80 12.22
N ASP A 308 11.39 -17.85 12.84
CA ASP A 308 12.61 -17.79 13.63
C ASP A 308 13.84 -17.69 12.70
N PRO A 309 14.60 -16.59 12.72
CA PRO A 309 15.75 -16.39 11.82
C PRO A 309 16.87 -17.42 12.04
N ASN A 310 16.95 -18.07 13.21
CA ASN A 310 17.93 -19.13 13.46
C ASN A 310 17.46 -20.49 12.93
N LYS A 311 16.20 -20.60 12.51
CA LYS A 311 15.59 -21.79 11.91
C LYS A 311 14.96 -21.44 10.56
N PRO A 312 15.72 -20.91 9.57
CA PRO A 312 15.15 -20.45 8.31
C PRO A 312 14.43 -21.56 7.52
N LYS A 313 14.81 -22.82 7.74
CA LYS A 313 14.15 -23.99 7.13
C LYS A 313 12.71 -24.20 7.60
N THR A 314 12.28 -23.59 8.71
CA THR A 314 10.88 -23.64 9.19
C THR A 314 10.06 -22.44 8.74
N LYS A 315 10.61 -21.59 7.85
CA LYS A 315 9.89 -20.44 7.31
C LYS A 315 8.65 -20.93 6.55
N ASN A 316 7.49 -20.43 6.96
CA ASN A 316 6.28 -20.56 6.17
C ASN A 316 6.30 -19.50 5.06
N GLU A 317 6.43 -19.96 3.81
CA GLU A 317 6.44 -19.09 2.63
C GLU A 317 5.03 -18.84 2.08
N ASN A 318 3.99 -19.40 2.71
CA ASN A 318 2.61 -19.10 2.34
C ASN A 318 2.36 -17.61 2.55
N LEU A 319 1.90 -16.99 1.46
CA LEU A 319 1.36 -15.65 1.46
C LEU A 319 -0.14 -15.75 1.26
N ALA A 320 -0.90 -15.03 2.05
CA ALA A 320 -2.34 -15.03 2.08
C ALA A 320 -2.90 -13.61 1.93
N TYR A 321 -4.22 -13.47 1.82
CA TYR A 321 -4.89 -12.18 1.73
C TYR A 321 -6.12 -12.14 2.62
N VAL A 322 -6.37 -10.98 3.19
CA VAL A 322 -7.69 -10.57 3.68
C VAL A 322 -8.24 -9.48 2.76
N LEU A 323 -9.49 -9.61 2.36
CA LEU A 323 -10.25 -8.55 1.70
C LEU A 323 -11.22 -7.96 2.72
N TYR A 324 -11.18 -6.65 2.92
CA TYR A 324 -12.15 -5.92 3.74
C TYR A 324 -12.96 -4.96 2.85
N ASP A 325 -14.28 -5.09 2.86
CA ASP A 325 -15.21 -4.19 2.16
C ASP A 325 -15.59 -3.04 3.09
N LYS A 326 -15.11 -1.83 2.79
CA LYS A 326 -15.34 -0.62 3.60
C LYS A 326 -16.81 -0.22 3.66
N GLN A 327 -17.62 -0.60 2.66
CA GLN A 327 -19.04 -0.25 2.62
C GLN A 327 -19.87 -1.18 3.50
N THR A 328 -19.60 -2.48 3.44
CA THR A 328 -20.35 -3.47 4.23
C THR A 328 -19.73 -3.74 5.60
N GLN A 329 -18.51 -3.25 5.83
CA GLN A 329 -17.69 -3.48 7.03
C GLN A 329 -17.44 -4.96 7.32
N LYS A 330 -17.41 -5.79 6.27
CA LYS A 330 -17.16 -7.23 6.35
C LYS A 330 -15.81 -7.57 5.74
N GLY A 331 -15.11 -8.50 6.40
CA GLY A 331 -13.88 -9.08 5.91
C GLY A 331 -14.04 -10.53 5.48
N VAL A 332 -13.18 -10.97 4.58
CA VAL A 332 -13.02 -12.37 4.18
C VAL A 332 -11.54 -12.70 4.06
N ALA A 333 -11.12 -13.83 4.64
CA ALA A 333 -9.80 -14.39 4.39
C ALA A 333 -9.85 -15.29 3.15
N ILE A 334 -8.90 -15.07 2.26
CA ILE A 334 -8.78 -15.82 1.02
C ILE A 334 -8.04 -17.12 1.31
N LYS A 335 -8.56 -18.22 0.76
CA LYS A 335 -7.96 -19.56 0.89
C LYS A 335 -6.49 -19.57 0.46
N GLU A 336 -5.64 -20.02 1.38
CA GLU A 336 -4.22 -20.20 1.11
C GLU A 336 -4.00 -21.32 0.09
N THR A 337 -3.39 -20.99 -1.05
CA THR A 337 -2.90 -21.99 -2.01
C THR A 337 -1.57 -21.52 -2.59
N LYS A 338 -0.82 -22.45 -3.22
CA LYS A 338 0.48 -22.15 -3.84
C LYS A 338 0.38 -21.11 -4.97
N GLN A 339 -0.75 -21.08 -5.69
CA GLN A 339 -1.07 -20.00 -6.63
C GLN A 339 -1.67 -18.81 -5.86
N GLY A 340 -2.76 -19.05 -5.12
CA GLY A 340 -3.33 -18.20 -4.08
C GLY A 340 -3.89 -16.86 -4.59
N GLY A 341 -4.89 -16.31 -3.91
CA GLY A 341 -5.48 -15.01 -4.25
C GLY A 341 -6.90 -15.11 -4.82
N PHE A 342 -7.36 -14.05 -5.47
CA PHE A 342 -8.71 -13.97 -6.01
C PHE A 342 -8.79 -14.75 -7.31
N ILE A 343 -9.68 -15.75 -7.39
CA ILE A 343 -9.83 -16.60 -8.57
C ILE A 343 -10.22 -15.74 -9.74
N ASN A 344 -9.36 -15.67 -10.76
CA ASN A 344 -9.62 -14.83 -11.93
C ASN A 344 -10.61 -15.49 -12.89
N ASP A 345 -11.87 -15.58 -12.47
CA ASP A 345 -13.00 -16.08 -13.26
C ASP A 345 -13.42 -15.12 -14.39
N ILE A 346 -12.86 -13.91 -14.44
CA ILE A 346 -13.14 -12.92 -15.49
C ILE A 346 -12.44 -13.31 -16.79
N THR A 347 -11.15 -13.62 -16.73
CA THR A 347 -10.35 -13.93 -17.94
C THR A 347 -9.75 -15.33 -17.92
N GLY A 348 -9.77 -16.01 -16.78
CA GLY A 348 -9.08 -17.28 -16.57
C GLY A 348 -7.57 -17.12 -16.39
N GLY A 349 -7.06 -15.91 -16.16
CA GLY A 349 -5.63 -15.71 -15.90
C GLY A 349 -5.20 -16.20 -14.51
N PRO A 350 -3.93 -16.01 -14.12
CA PRO A 350 -3.46 -16.37 -12.78
C PRO A 350 -4.34 -15.74 -11.69
N ASP A 351 -4.44 -16.44 -10.55
CA ASP A 351 -5.11 -15.91 -9.36
C ASP A 351 -4.56 -14.53 -9.02
N PHE A 352 -5.46 -13.58 -8.82
CA PHE A 352 -5.12 -12.18 -8.72
C PHE A 352 -4.67 -11.83 -7.32
N ARG A 353 -3.51 -11.18 -7.21
CA ARG A 353 -2.86 -10.79 -5.94
C ARG A 353 -2.34 -9.36 -6.07
N PRO A 354 -3.14 -8.36 -5.70
CA PRO A 354 -2.75 -6.97 -5.94
C PRO A 354 -1.57 -6.56 -5.07
N THR A 355 -0.50 -6.11 -5.71
CA THR A 355 0.72 -5.59 -5.08
C THR A 355 0.83 -4.07 -5.17
N TYR A 356 -0.09 -3.45 -5.91
CA TYR A 356 -0.22 -2.00 -6.03
C TYR A 356 -1.70 -1.62 -6.18
N THR A 357 -2.10 -0.48 -5.63
CA THR A 357 -3.44 0.09 -5.84
C THR A 357 -3.35 1.59 -6.10
N ASN A 358 -4.31 2.08 -6.89
CA ASN A 358 -4.54 3.49 -7.15
C ASN A 358 -6.05 3.71 -7.32
N ASP A 359 -6.69 4.20 -6.26
CA ASP A 359 -8.13 4.50 -6.17
C ASP A 359 -9.04 3.35 -6.63
N SER A 360 -9.49 3.35 -7.88
CA SER A 360 -10.38 2.31 -8.44
C SER A 360 -9.62 1.18 -9.16
N THR A 361 -8.29 1.14 -9.05
CA THR A 361 -7.45 0.20 -9.77
C THR A 361 -6.58 -0.58 -8.79
N ALA A 362 -6.53 -1.89 -8.99
CA ALA A 362 -5.62 -2.79 -8.32
C ALA A 362 -4.74 -3.49 -9.37
N VAL A 363 -3.45 -3.64 -9.10
CA VAL A 363 -2.49 -4.19 -10.06
C VAL A 363 -1.69 -5.31 -9.43
N MET A 364 -1.58 -6.40 -10.18
CA MET A 364 -0.65 -7.48 -9.93
C MET A 364 0.40 -7.50 -11.04
N LEU A 365 1.63 -7.85 -10.67
CA LEU A 365 2.73 -8.02 -11.61
C LEU A 365 3.02 -9.51 -11.79
N VAL A 366 3.14 -9.94 -13.03
CA VAL A 366 3.45 -11.33 -13.38
C VAL A 366 4.64 -11.34 -14.32
N SER A 367 5.69 -12.09 -13.99
CA SER A 367 6.82 -12.26 -14.89
C SER A 367 6.37 -12.96 -16.18
N ALA A 368 7.04 -12.71 -17.31
CA ALA A 368 6.63 -13.36 -18.55
C ALA A 368 6.80 -14.89 -18.48
N LEU A 369 7.84 -15.36 -17.80
CA LEU A 369 8.05 -16.78 -17.50
C LEU A 369 6.87 -17.39 -16.73
N ASP A 370 6.47 -16.78 -15.61
CA ASP A 370 5.35 -17.29 -14.79
C ASP A 370 4.03 -17.26 -15.56
N MET A 371 3.78 -16.19 -16.32
CA MET A 371 2.60 -16.08 -17.16
C MET A 371 2.58 -17.18 -18.22
N LYS A 372 3.69 -17.40 -18.94
CA LYS A 372 3.79 -18.43 -19.97
C LYS A 372 3.55 -19.82 -19.38
N GLN A 373 4.21 -20.16 -18.28
CA GLN A 373 4.02 -21.43 -17.59
C GLN A 373 2.57 -21.63 -17.14
N TYR A 374 1.92 -20.58 -16.63
CA TYR A 374 0.51 -20.64 -16.25
C TYR A 374 -0.40 -20.87 -17.47
N LEU A 375 -0.20 -20.14 -18.57
CA LEU A 375 -1.01 -20.26 -19.79
C LEU A 375 -0.85 -21.63 -20.49
N GLU A 376 0.26 -22.33 -20.26
CA GLU A 376 0.48 -23.70 -20.77
C GLU A 376 -0.12 -24.78 -19.86
N SER A 377 -0.52 -24.43 -18.63
CA SER A 377 -1.00 -25.37 -17.62
C SER A 377 -2.43 -25.87 -17.88
N ASP A 378 -2.74 -27.03 -17.31
CA ASP A 378 -4.11 -27.58 -17.31
C ASP A 378 -5.08 -26.71 -16.52
N ALA A 379 -4.60 -25.94 -15.52
CA ALA A 379 -5.42 -24.99 -14.78
C ALA A 379 -6.01 -23.94 -15.73
N PHE A 380 -5.18 -23.29 -16.55
CA PHE A 380 -5.65 -22.32 -17.54
C PHE A 380 -6.58 -22.96 -18.58
N LYS A 381 -6.18 -24.10 -19.15
CA LYS A 381 -6.93 -24.78 -20.22
C LYS A 381 -8.33 -25.18 -19.75
N ASN A 382 -8.44 -25.76 -18.56
CA ASN A 382 -9.69 -26.32 -18.05
C ASN A 382 -10.54 -25.33 -17.24
N GLN A 383 -10.02 -24.14 -16.91
CA GLN A 383 -10.77 -23.17 -16.12
C GLN A 383 -11.96 -22.60 -16.90
N GLU A 384 -13.15 -22.78 -16.33
CA GLU A 384 -14.36 -22.10 -16.76
C GLU A 384 -14.31 -20.63 -16.38
N VAL A 385 -14.68 -19.75 -17.31
CA VAL A 385 -14.65 -18.30 -17.12
C VAL A 385 -16.03 -17.72 -17.40
N LYS A 386 -16.32 -16.59 -16.74
CA LYS A 386 -17.54 -15.83 -16.94
C LYS A 386 -17.61 -15.16 -18.32
N PHE A 387 -16.46 -14.82 -18.90
CA PHE A 387 -16.34 -14.10 -20.16
C PHE A 387 -15.38 -14.82 -21.13
N PRO A 388 -15.86 -15.81 -21.91
CA PRO A 388 -15.01 -16.60 -22.81
C PRO A 388 -14.22 -15.77 -23.83
N GLU A 389 -14.77 -14.65 -24.29
CA GLU A 389 -14.09 -13.72 -25.20
C GLU A 389 -12.86 -13.05 -24.57
N ARG A 390 -12.84 -12.88 -23.25
CA ARG A 390 -11.66 -12.37 -22.53
C ARG A 390 -10.59 -13.43 -22.35
N LYS A 391 -10.99 -14.69 -22.15
CA LYS A 391 -10.06 -15.84 -22.13
C LYS A 391 -9.35 -16.02 -23.47
N LYS A 392 -10.07 -15.84 -24.59
CA LYS A 392 -9.46 -15.89 -25.94
C LYS A 392 -8.28 -14.94 -26.12
N LYS A 393 -8.31 -13.75 -25.51
CA LYS A 393 -7.16 -12.82 -25.54
C LYS A 393 -5.91 -13.39 -24.86
N LEU A 394 -6.09 -14.15 -23.77
CA LEU A 394 -4.99 -14.86 -23.12
C LEU A 394 -4.51 -16.08 -23.92
N GLU A 395 -5.42 -16.76 -24.62
CA GLU A 395 -5.06 -17.83 -25.57
C GLU A 395 -4.29 -17.29 -26.79
N GLU A 396 -4.52 -16.03 -27.19
CA GLU A 396 -3.72 -15.35 -28.19
C GLU A 396 -2.36 -14.96 -27.64
N LEU A 397 -2.32 -14.39 -26.42
CA LEU A 397 -1.08 -14.04 -25.73
C LEU A 397 -0.17 -15.25 -25.52
N SER A 398 -0.74 -16.42 -25.18
CA SER A 398 0.04 -17.65 -24.96
C SER A 398 0.82 -18.11 -26.20
N LYS A 399 0.39 -17.70 -27.40
CA LYS A 399 1.07 -18.02 -28.67
C LYS A 399 2.23 -17.08 -28.97
N THR A 400 2.25 -15.89 -28.37
CA THR A 400 3.21 -14.82 -28.70
C THR A 400 4.19 -14.52 -27.57
N ILE A 401 3.83 -14.80 -26.32
CA ILE A 401 4.65 -14.53 -25.14
C ILE A 401 5.92 -15.38 -25.12
N LYS A 402 7.04 -14.74 -24.77
CA LYS A 402 8.33 -15.40 -24.56
C LYS A 402 8.75 -15.33 -23.09
N GLU A 403 9.63 -16.25 -22.69
CA GLU A 403 10.09 -16.37 -21.29
C GLU A 403 10.95 -15.18 -20.86
N ASP A 404 11.61 -14.54 -21.81
CA ASP A 404 12.47 -13.36 -21.66
C ASP A 404 11.73 -12.05 -21.96
N ASP A 405 10.40 -12.08 -22.12
CA ASP A 405 9.62 -10.85 -22.23
C ASP A 405 9.58 -10.08 -20.90
N ASN A 406 9.39 -8.77 -21.02
CA ASN A 406 9.16 -7.91 -19.87
C ASN A 406 7.89 -8.28 -19.10
N THR A 407 7.85 -7.90 -17.82
CA THR A 407 6.72 -8.11 -16.91
C THR A 407 5.38 -7.67 -17.49
N ILE A 408 4.34 -8.45 -17.19
CA ILE A 408 2.97 -8.15 -17.56
C ILE A 408 2.24 -7.59 -16.34
N LEU A 409 1.59 -6.44 -16.51
CA LEU A 409 0.69 -5.87 -15.51
C LEU A 409 -0.70 -6.46 -15.71
N VAL A 410 -1.22 -7.13 -14.68
CA VAL A 410 -2.63 -7.51 -14.59
C VAL A 410 -3.35 -6.42 -13.84
N VAL A 411 -4.18 -5.65 -14.55
CA VAL A 411 -4.84 -4.45 -14.05
C VAL A 411 -6.32 -4.74 -13.85
N ALA A 412 -6.75 -4.81 -12.60
CA ALA A 412 -8.16 -4.97 -12.24
C ALA A 412 -8.81 -3.62 -11.92
N LYS A 413 -9.96 -3.34 -12.54
CA LYS A 413 -10.81 -2.20 -12.20
C LYS A 413 -11.83 -2.62 -11.15
N VAL A 414 -11.62 -2.21 -9.90
CA VAL A 414 -12.52 -2.55 -8.79
C VAL A 414 -13.87 -1.82 -8.90
N LYS A 415 -14.92 -2.42 -8.35
CA LYS A 415 -16.30 -1.95 -8.43
C LYS A 415 -16.61 -0.77 -7.50
#